data_AF-A0A3N5X1B1-F1
#
_entry.id   AF-A0A3N5X1B1-F1
#
_cell.length_a   1.000
_cell.length_b   1.000
_cell.length_c   1.000
_cell.angle_alpha   90.00
_cell.angle_beta   90.00
_cell.angle_gamma   90.00
#
_symmetry.space_group_name_H-M   'P 1'
#
loop_
_entity.id
_entity.type
_entity.pdbx_description
1 polymer ?
#
loop_
_entity_poly.entity_id
_entity_poly.type
_entity_poly.pdbx_seq_one_letter_code
_entity_poly.pdbx_strand_id
1 'polypeptide(L)'
;MKQKFLILPLILILLLAFAPPALAQETSGDRVVFGESLTLPDEETVQGNVVVFGGNFTMPASSKVTGDVAVFGGQANIDGMVEGEIVMFGGNLNLGETAVVEGDIGLLGGQANIANGAKIEGKVTRLGG
;
A
#
# COMPACT_ATOMS: atom_id res chain seq x y z
N MET A 1 33.54 41.97 -26.41
CA MET A 1 33.07 41.23 -25.21
C MET A 1 31.68 40.56 -25.37
N LYS A 2 30.97 40.69 -26.52
CA LYS A 2 29.57 40.21 -26.67
C LYS A 2 29.41 38.72 -27.08
N GLN A 3 30.43 38.10 -27.66
CA GLN A 3 30.34 36.70 -28.14
C GLN A 3 30.40 35.64 -27.01
N LYS A 4 30.95 35.99 -25.85
CA LYS A 4 31.01 35.07 -24.69
C LYS A 4 29.66 34.91 -23.98
N PHE A 5 28.73 35.85 -24.18
CA PHE A 5 27.38 35.81 -23.58
C PHE A 5 26.45 34.81 -24.27
N LEU A 6 26.67 34.50 -25.55
CA LEU A 6 25.85 33.57 -26.31
C LEU A 6 26.28 32.09 -26.14
N ILE A 7 27.50 31.85 -25.66
CA ILE A 7 28.07 30.50 -25.50
C ILE A 7 27.51 29.80 -24.25
N LEU A 8 27.27 30.56 -23.18
CA LEU A 8 26.75 30.03 -21.92
C LEU A 8 25.36 29.35 -22.05
N PRO A 9 24.34 29.95 -22.72
CA PRO A 9 23.06 29.27 -22.91
C PRO A 9 23.17 28.05 -23.84
N LEU A 10 24.07 28.07 -24.82
CA LEU A 10 24.25 26.95 -25.75
C LEU A 10 24.83 25.71 -25.05
N ILE A 11 25.78 25.90 -24.13
CA ILE A 11 26.35 24.83 -23.32
C ILE A 11 25.30 24.26 -22.36
N LEU A 12 24.44 25.10 -21.78
CA LEU A 12 23.36 24.66 -20.91
C LEU A 12 22.32 23.80 -21.66
N ILE A 13 21.97 24.20 -22.89
CA ILE A 13 21.07 23.42 -23.76
C ILE A 13 21.71 22.08 -24.14
N LEU A 14 23.01 22.06 -24.43
CA LEU A 14 23.74 20.83 -24.75
C LEU A 14 23.82 19.86 -23.55
N LEU A 15 23.96 20.39 -22.33
CA LEU A 15 23.92 19.59 -21.10
C LEU A 15 22.54 18.97 -20.85
N LEU A 16 21.46 19.69 -21.16
CA LEU A 16 20.10 19.16 -21.05
C LEU A 16 19.78 18.11 -22.11
N ALA A 17 20.37 18.22 -23.30
CA ALA A 17 20.19 17.26 -24.39
C ALA A 17 20.88 15.90 -24.13
N PHE A 18 21.79 15.83 -23.15
CA PHE A 18 22.51 14.63 -22.74
C PHE A 18 22.07 14.10 -21.37
N ALA A 19 20.90 14.52 -20.87
CA ALA A 19 20.34 13.91 -19.67
C ALA A 19 20.06 12.42 -19.96
N PRO A 20 20.70 11.46 -19.25
CA PRO A 20 20.33 10.07 -19.38
C PRO A 20 18.84 9.92 -19.01
N PRO A 21 18.09 9.03 -19.67
CA PRO A 21 16.74 8.73 -19.23
C PRO A 21 16.84 8.33 -17.77
N ALA A 22 16.18 9.09 -16.89
CA ALA A 22 15.99 8.67 -15.51
C ALA A 22 15.18 7.38 -15.60
N LEU A 23 15.84 6.24 -15.42
CA LEU A 23 15.15 4.98 -15.23
C LEU A 23 14.40 5.13 -13.92
N ALA A 24 13.13 5.52 -14.02
CA ALA A 24 12.20 5.43 -12.91
C ALA A 24 12.28 3.98 -12.43
N GLN A 25 12.80 3.82 -11.20
CA GLN A 25 12.88 2.53 -10.54
C GLN A 25 11.50 1.89 -10.62
N GLU A 26 11.41 0.72 -11.27
CA GLU A 26 10.32 -0.24 -11.06
C GLU A 26 10.35 -0.52 -9.56
N THR A 27 9.59 0.27 -8.82
CA THR A 27 9.39 0.07 -7.40
C THR A 27 8.46 -1.12 -7.42
N SER A 28 8.94 -2.30 -7.02
CA SER A 28 8.05 -3.39 -6.63
C SER A 28 6.92 -2.72 -5.85
N GLY A 29 5.69 -2.75 -6.34
CA GLY A 29 4.64 -1.87 -5.83
C GLY A 29 4.31 -2.13 -4.35
N ASP A 30 4.94 -3.15 -3.79
CA ASP A 30 5.04 -3.49 -2.39
C ASP A 30 5.40 -2.31 -1.48
N ARG A 31 4.77 -2.31 -0.31
CA ARG A 31 4.97 -1.35 0.78
C ARG A 31 5.27 -2.14 2.04
N VAL A 32 6.45 -1.92 2.61
CA VAL A 32 6.85 -2.57 3.87
C VAL A 32 7.21 -1.50 4.89
N VAL A 33 6.57 -1.53 6.06
CA VAL A 33 6.75 -0.56 7.14
C VAL A 33 7.03 -1.27 8.45
N PHE A 34 7.98 -0.74 9.24
CA PHE A 34 8.41 -1.31 10.52
C PHE A 34 8.29 -0.30 11.66
N GLY A 35 7.52 -0.64 12.69
CA GLY A 35 7.31 0.17 13.90
C GLY A 35 6.49 1.44 13.69
N GLU A 36 6.08 1.73 12.46
CA GLU A 36 5.31 2.91 12.08
C GLU A 36 3.95 2.51 11.52
N SER A 37 3.02 3.46 11.48
CA SER A 37 1.69 3.24 10.88
C SER A 37 1.70 3.66 9.42
N LEU A 38 0.99 2.88 8.58
CA LEU A 38 0.79 3.17 7.17
C LEU A 38 -0.67 3.55 6.94
N THR A 39 -0.89 4.72 6.35
CA THR A 39 -2.20 5.15 5.88
C THR A 39 -2.13 5.35 4.38
N LEU A 40 -2.97 4.64 3.62
CA LEU A 40 -3.11 4.90 2.20
C LEU A 40 -3.91 6.20 1.99
N PRO A 41 -3.47 7.10 1.11
CA PRO A 41 -4.28 8.18 0.57
C PRO A 41 -5.53 7.68 -0.13
N ASP A 42 -6.52 8.57 -0.24
CA ASP A 42 -7.66 8.36 -1.11
C ASP A 42 -7.22 8.15 -2.56
N GLU A 43 -7.92 7.27 -3.27
CA GLU A 43 -7.68 6.93 -4.69
C GLU A 43 -6.30 6.34 -5.01
N GLU A 44 -5.48 6.03 -3.99
CA GLU A 44 -4.21 5.32 -4.22
C GLU A 44 -4.45 3.84 -4.55
N THR A 45 -3.76 3.37 -5.60
CA THR A 45 -3.66 1.94 -5.91
C THR A 45 -2.24 1.45 -5.67
N VAL A 46 -2.09 0.53 -4.71
CA VAL A 46 -0.84 -0.18 -4.44
C VAL A 46 -0.75 -1.39 -5.37
N GLN A 47 0.19 -1.34 -6.31
CA GLN A 47 0.47 -2.39 -7.29
C GLN A 47 1.38 -3.48 -6.72
N GLY A 48 0.98 -4.07 -5.58
CA GLY A 48 1.77 -5.08 -4.86
C GLY A 48 1.25 -5.33 -3.45
N ASN A 49 2.13 -5.83 -2.59
CA ASN A 49 1.80 -6.27 -1.24
C ASN A 49 1.99 -5.16 -0.19
N VAL A 50 1.16 -5.13 0.83
CA VAL A 50 1.34 -4.24 1.98
C VAL A 50 1.71 -5.06 3.21
N VAL A 51 2.84 -4.74 3.83
CA VAL A 51 3.30 -5.41 5.05
C VAL A 51 3.60 -4.37 6.14
N VAL A 52 2.95 -4.49 7.29
CA VAL A 52 3.15 -3.59 8.44
C VAL A 52 3.53 -4.40 9.68
N PHE A 53 4.71 -4.14 10.23
CA PHE A 53 5.22 -4.77 11.45
C PHE A 53 5.13 -3.81 12.64
N GLY A 54 4.40 -4.17 13.68
CA GLY A 54 4.32 -3.43 14.94
C GLY A 54 3.67 -2.05 14.84
N GLY A 55 2.82 -1.85 13.82
CA GLY A 55 2.14 -0.59 13.54
C GLY A 55 0.72 -0.80 13.05
N ASN A 56 0.04 0.29 12.72
CA ASN A 56 -1.34 0.25 12.24
C ASN A 56 -1.42 0.45 10.74
N PHE A 57 -2.39 -0.19 10.09
CA PHE A 57 -2.71 0.00 8.69
C PHE A 57 -4.10 0.64 8.55
N THR A 58 -4.21 1.70 7.77
CA THR A 58 -5.49 2.35 7.47
C THR A 58 -5.64 2.53 5.96
N MET A 59 -6.78 2.08 5.43
CA MET A 59 -7.05 2.04 4.01
C MET A 59 -8.47 2.56 3.71
N PRO A 60 -8.62 3.77 3.13
CA PRO A 60 -9.92 4.37 2.84
C PRO A 60 -10.66 3.66 1.70
N ALA A 61 -11.97 3.90 1.58
CA ALA A 61 -12.86 3.22 0.63
C ALA A 61 -12.47 3.37 -0.84
N SER A 62 -11.84 4.49 -1.22
CA SER A 62 -11.43 4.78 -2.59
C SER A 62 -10.08 4.16 -2.96
N SER A 63 -9.37 3.56 -2.01
CA SER A 63 -8.04 2.99 -2.21
C SER A 63 -8.10 1.50 -2.52
N LYS A 64 -7.04 0.99 -3.17
CA LYS A 64 -6.95 -0.39 -3.63
C LYS A 64 -5.57 -0.99 -3.40
N VAL A 65 -5.54 -2.24 -2.96
CA VAL A 65 -4.32 -3.07 -2.92
C VAL A 65 -4.53 -4.27 -3.83
N THR A 66 -3.65 -4.43 -4.81
CA THR A 66 -3.74 -5.52 -5.81
C THR A 66 -3.08 -6.83 -5.34
N GLY A 67 -2.20 -6.75 -4.34
CA GLY A 67 -1.58 -7.91 -3.70
C GLY A 67 -2.15 -8.18 -2.30
N ASP A 68 -1.31 -8.80 -1.48
CA ASP A 68 -1.68 -9.24 -0.13
C ASP A 68 -1.45 -8.14 0.92
N VAL A 69 -2.22 -8.17 2.00
CA VAL A 69 -2.05 -7.29 3.15
C VAL A 69 -1.69 -8.12 4.38
N ALA A 70 -0.52 -7.88 4.96
CA ALA A 70 -0.07 -8.53 6.18
C ALA A 70 0.21 -7.52 7.30
N VAL A 71 -0.42 -7.68 8.47
CA VAL A 71 -0.19 -6.81 9.64
C VAL A 71 0.16 -7.65 10.86
N PHE A 72 1.30 -7.34 11.47
CA PHE A 72 1.83 -8.03 12.65
C PHE A 72 1.77 -7.11 13.86
N GLY A 73 1.06 -7.49 14.91
CA GLY A 73 1.08 -6.82 16.22
C GLY A 73 0.47 -5.43 16.24
N GLY A 74 -0.64 -5.22 15.52
CA GLY A 74 -1.29 -3.90 15.41
C GLY A 74 -2.76 -3.98 14.98
N GLN A 75 -3.29 -2.85 14.52
CA GLN A 75 -4.66 -2.73 14.00
C GLN A 75 -4.66 -2.46 12.50
N ALA A 76 -5.47 -3.21 11.76
CA ALA A 76 -5.82 -2.89 10.37
C ALA A 76 -7.25 -2.36 10.30
N ASN A 77 -7.45 -1.19 9.69
CA ASN A 77 -8.77 -0.63 9.37
C ASN A 77 -8.86 -0.50 7.84
N ILE A 78 -9.77 -1.25 7.24
CA ILE A 78 -9.87 -1.37 5.79
C ILE A 78 -11.31 -1.09 5.36
N ASP A 79 -11.49 -0.05 4.55
CA ASP A 79 -12.75 0.33 3.92
C ASP A 79 -12.72 0.13 2.40
N GLY A 80 -11.53 -0.01 1.79
CA GLY A 80 -11.33 -0.16 0.34
C GLY A 80 -11.30 -1.60 -0.16
N MET A 81 -10.69 -1.80 -1.34
CA MET A 81 -10.59 -3.10 -2.01
C MET A 81 -9.20 -3.75 -1.87
N VAL A 82 -9.16 -5.00 -1.42
CA VAL A 82 -7.99 -5.88 -1.42
C VAL A 82 -8.26 -7.05 -2.37
N GLU A 83 -7.50 -7.17 -3.44
CA GLU A 83 -7.63 -8.28 -4.40
C GLU A 83 -6.96 -9.57 -3.90
N GLY A 84 -5.93 -9.44 -3.05
CA GLY A 84 -5.22 -10.56 -2.45
C GLY A 84 -5.79 -11.01 -1.11
N GLU A 85 -4.94 -11.65 -0.33
CA GLU A 85 -5.24 -12.18 0.99
C GLU A 85 -4.99 -11.14 2.09
N ILE A 86 -5.69 -11.26 3.21
CA ILE A 86 -5.41 -10.48 4.43
C ILE A 86 -4.92 -11.42 5.51
N VAL A 87 -3.72 -11.17 6.01
CA VAL A 87 -3.14 -11.93 7.11
C VAL A 87 -2.84 -11.02 8.31
N MET A 88 -3.42 -11.38 9.45
CA MET A 88 -3.26 -10.67 10.72
C MET A 88 -2.58 -11.56 11.73
N PHE A 89 -1.53 -11.08 12.38
CA PHE A 89 -0.85 -11.77 13.46
C PHE A 89 -0.89 -10.95 14.75
N GLY A 90 -1.52 -11.47 15.81
CA GLY A 90 -1.48 -10.87 17.15
C GLY A 90 -2.08 -9.46 17.21
N GLY A 91 -3.18 -9.23 16.51
CA GLY A 91 -3.74 -7.89 16.31
C GLY A 91 -5.21 -7.93 15.96
N ASN A 92 -5.77 -6.77 15.59
CA ASN A 92 -7.19 -6.66 15.27
C ASN A 92 -7.38 -6.22 13.81
N LEU A 93 -8.41 -6.75 13.17
CA LEU A 93 -8.86 -6.33 11.84
C LEU A 93 -10.26 -5.73 11.95
N ASN A 94 -10.44 -4.54 11.39
CA ASN A 94 -11.74 -3.92 11.20
C ASN A 94 -11.97 -3.77 9.70
N LEU A 95 -12.95 -4.50 9.17
CA LEU A 95 -13.46 -4.31 7.82
C LEU A 95 -14.72 -3.45 7.90
N GLY A 96 -14.66 -2.26 7.29
CA GLY A 96 -15.80 -1.34 7.24
C GLY A 96 -16.85 -1.75 6.22
N GLU A 97 -17.93 -0.98 6.15
CA GLU A 97 -19.13 -1.32 5.35
C GLU A 97 -18.87 -1.40 3.85
N THR A 98 -17.82 -0.75 3.35
CA THR A 98 -17.46 -0.73 1.92
C THR A 98 -16.31 -1.66 1.57
N ALA A 99 -15.75 -2.35 2.56
CA ALA A 99 -14.57 -3.18 2.37
C ALA A 99 -14.86 -4.36 1.44
N VAL A 100 -13.98 -4.59 0.47
CA VAL A 100 -14.03 -5.76 -0.42
C VAL A 100 -12.73 -6.53 -0.32
N VAL A 101 -12.81 -7.81 -0.02
CA VAL A 101 -11.67 -8.73 0.04
C VAL A 101 -11.95 -9.88 -0.91
N GLU A 102 -11.21 -9.97 -1.99
CA GLU A 102 -11.40 -11.03 -2.99
C GLU A 102 -10.72 -12.35 -2.58
N GLY A 103 -9.67 -12.27 -1.73
CA GLY A 103 -8.97 -13.43 -1.19
C GLY A 103 -9.44 -13.91 0.17
N ASP A 104 -8.63 -14.78 0.76
CA ASP A 104 -8.83 -15.34 2.09
C ASP A 104 -8.40 -14.37 3.21
N ILE A 105 -8.97 -14.56 4.40
CA ILE A 105 -8.58 -13.82 5.61
C ILE A 105 -8.03 -14.80 6.64
N GLY A 106 -6.75 -14.67 6.96
CA GLY A 106 -6.08 -15.42 8.03
C GLY A 106 -5.88 -14.56 9.27
N LEU A 107 -6.41 -14.98 10.41
CA LEU A 107 -6.19 -14.33 11.72
C LEU A 107 -5.48 -15.31 12.65
N LEU A 108 -4.27 -14.95 13.08
CA LEU A 108 -3.44 -15.72 13.99
C LEU A 108 -3.28 -14.93 15.30
N GLY A 109 -4.17 -15.18 16.25
CA GLY A 109 -4.29 -14.42 17.48
C GLY A 109 -4.90 -13.02 17.27
N GLY A 110 -5.88 -12.69 18.10
CA GLY A 110 -6.63 -11.43 18.03
C GLY A 110 -8.02 -11.56 17.41
N GLN A 111 -8.60 -10.46 16.96
CA GLN A 111 -10.02 -10.39 16.59
C GLN A 111 -10.25 -9.74 15.22
N ALA A 112 -11.35 -10.10 14.58
CA ALA A 112 -11.79 -9.43 13.35
C ALA A 112 -13.25 -8.99 13.50
N ASN A 113 -13.48 -7.69 13.36
CA ASN A 113 -14.78 -7.07 13.27
C ASN A 113 -15.09 -6.81 11.79
N ILE A 114 -16.16 -7.41 11.31
CA ILE A 114 -16.57 -7.33 9.90
C ILE A 114 -17.93 -6.66 9.88
N ALA A 115 -18.02 -5.46 9.30
CA ALA A 115 -19.28 -4.75 9.16
C ALA A 115 -20.23 -5.49 8.21
N ASN A 116 -21.54 -5.31 8.38
CA ASN A 116 -22.56 -6.00 7.57
C ASN A 116 -22.46 -5.74 6.06
N GLY A 117 -21.86 -4.62 5.65
CA GLY A 117 -21.64 -4.27 4.24
C GLY A 117 -20.37 -4.86 3.62
N ALA A 118 -19.42 -5.33 4.44
CA ALA A 118 -18.15 -5.84 3.95
C ALA A 118 -18.37 -7.12 3.13
N LYS A 119 -17.70 -7.19 1.97
CA LYS A 119 -17.76 -8.33 1.05
C LYS A 119 -16.46 -9.12 1.12
N ILE A 120 -16.56 -10.41 1.40
CA ILE A 120 -15.42 -11.33 1.46
C ILE A 120 -15.76 -12.50 0.54
N GLU A 121 -15.01 -12.65 -0.55
CA GLU A 121 -15.21 -13.73 -1.52
C GLU A 121 -14.52 -15.03 -1.07
N GLY A 122 -13.43 -14.91 -0.32
CA GLY A 122 -12.69 -16.03 0.24
C GLY A 122 -13.20 -16.52 1.59
N LYS A 123 -12.38 -17.34 2.24
CA LYS A 123 -12.64 -17.93 3.55
C LYS A 123 -11.97 -17.12 4.66
N VAL A 124 -12.70 -16.96 5.77
CA VAL A 124 -12.11 -16.44 7.01
C VAL A 124 -11.66 -17.59 7.91
N THR A 125 -10.36 -17.68 8.17
CA THR A 125 -9.73 -18.65 9.05
C THR A 125 -9.18 -17.97 10.29
N ARG A 126 -9.50 -18.51 11.48
CA ARG A 126 -9.04 -18.00 12.77
C ARG A 126 -8.28 -19.09 13.52
N LEU A 127 -7.07 -18.79 13.96
CA LEU A 127 -6.19 -19.67 14.71
C LEU A 127 -5.76 -18.97 16.01
N GLY A 128 -5.91 -19.65 17.16
CA GLY A 128 -5.45 -19.16 18.45
C GLY A 128 -6.36 -18.10 19.12
N GLY A 129 -7.68 -18.33 19.08
CA GLY A 129 -8.68 -17.53 19.83
C GLY A 129 -8.73 -17.90 21.30
#